data_AF-A0A660Q1D5-F1
#
_entry.id   AF-A0A660Q1D5-F1
#
_cell.length_a   1.000
_cell.length_b   1.000
_cell.length_c   1.000
_cell.angle_alpha   90.00
_cell.angle_beta   90.00
_cell.angle_gamma   90.00
#
_symmetry.space_group_name_H-M   'P 1'
#
loop_
_entity.id
_entity.type
_entity.pdbx_description
1 polymer ?
#
loop_
_entity_poly.entity_id
_entity_poly.type
_entity_poly.pdbx_seq_one_letter_code
_entity_poly.pdbx_strand_id
1 'polypeptide(L)'
;MIKKHCVFRITSVLMLLAYLHTFILPGAAFGQESDCSYDPGNPTLDSARKSFLALNYICAEEELNAMLALDTLGIREKADVHVLLAEVYYAKVRNNGEKRDKVMEQFVAAFESYREWRGEVNIKSPEFMSMMKEAQTLVDTQATEKKAEETAPAVTEDSGQPVVTQVVEDEEGKKKPWYTKWWAIALGVGVVAGAVALAGGGGDDGGNGGSTALPDFPDPPPAAKDALPGK
;
A
#
# COMPACT_ATOMS: atom_id res chain seq x y z
N MET A 1 30.20 1.12 -62.88
CA MET A 1 30.34 0.57 -61.51
C MET A 1 29.35 1.15 -60.48
N ILE A 2 28.67 2.28 -60.75
CA ILE A 2 27.82 2.99 -59.77
C ILE A 2 26.53 2.22 -59.34
N LYS A 3 25.95 1.40 -60.22
CA LYS A 3 24.70 0.65 -59.91
C LYS A 3 24.86 -0.41 -58.82
N LYS A 4 26.01 -1.08 -58.72
CA LYS A 4 26.23 -2.17 -57.75
C LYS A 4 26.30 -1.66 -56.29
N HIS A 5 26.87 -0.47 -56.08
CA HIS A 5 26.94 0.15 -54.76
C HIS A 5 25.59 0.64 -54.25
N CYS A 6 24.69 1.05 -55.16
CA CYS A 6 23.36 1.51 -54.78
C CYS A 6 22.48 0.34 -54.30
N VAL A 7 22.53 -0.79 -55.00
CA VAL A 7 21.80 -2.01 -54.60
C VAL A 7 22.28 -2.52 -53.24
N PHE A 8 23.60 -2.57 -53.01
CA PHE A 8 24.16 -3.04 -51.74
C PHE A 8 23.75 -2.14 -50.55
N ARG A 9 23.73 -0.82 -50.74
CA ARG A 9 23.30 0.12 -49.68
C ARG A 9 21.83 -0.06 -49.33
N ILE A 10 20.97 -0.22 -50.34
CA ILE A 10 19.53 -0.43 -50.12
C ILE A 10 19.28 -1.75 -49.39
N THR A 11 19.96 -2.84 -49.78
CA THR A 11 19.82 -4.13 -49.10
C THR A 11 20.31 -4.10 -47.65
N SER A 12 21.42 -3.40 -47.37
CA SER A 12 21.94 -3.27 -46.00
C SER A 12 21.01 -2.44 -45.11
N VAL A 13 20.41 -1.37 -45.64
CA VAL A 13 19.42 -0.57 -44.90
C VAL A 13 18.15 -1.38 -44.63
N LEU A 14 17.66 -2.17 -45.60
CA LEU A 14 16.50 -3.04 -45.40
C LEU A 14 16.78 -4.15 -44.38
N MET A 15 17.96 -4.77 -44.41
CA MET A 15 18.37 -5.75 -43.39
C MET A 15 18.45 -5.13 -42.00
N LEU A 16 19.00 -3.91 -41.89
CA LEU A 16 19.09 -3.20 -40.61
C LEU A 16 17.71 -2.84 -40.08
N LEU A 17 16.79 -2.38 -40.94
CA LEU A 17 15.41 -2.08 -40.58
C LEU A 17 14.65 -3.34 -40.16
N ALA A 18 14.83 -4.46 -40.86
CA ALA A 18 14.25 -5.75 -40.49
C ALA A 18 14.77 -6.22 -39.13
N TYR A 19 16.08 -6.11 -38.90
CA TYR A 19 16.71 -6.42 -37.61
C TYR A 19 16.17 -5.52 -36.49
N LEU A 20 16.12 -4.21 -36.70
CA LEU A 20 15.53 -3.25 -35.75
C LEU A 20 14.06 -3.58 -35.45
N HIS A 21 13.27 -3.97 -36.45
CA HIS A 21 11.89 -4.41 -36.21
C HIS A 21 11.86 -5.68 -35.35
N THR A 22 12.69 -6.68 -35.65
CA THR A 22 12.72 -7.93 -34.87
C THR A 22 13.24 -7.77 -33.44
N PHE A 23 14.05 -6.75 -33.14
CA PHE A 23 14.60 -6.56 -31.79
C PHE A 23 13.83 -5.51 -30.97
N ILE A 24 13.27 -4.48 -31.61
CA ILE A 24 12.53 -3.42 -30.90
C ILE A 24 11.07 -3.81 -30.66
N LEU A 25 10.40 -4.50 -31.59
CA LEU A 25 8.98 -4.86 -31.42
C LEU A 25 8.72 -5.91 -30.32
N PRO A 26 9.55 -6.94 -30.09
CA PRO A 26 9.33 -7.84 -28.97
C PRO A 26 9.55 -7.15 -27.61
N GLY A 27 10.39 -6.11 -27.57
CA GLY A 27 10.55 -5.26 -26.39
C GLY A 27 9.24 -4.57 -25.98
N ALA A 28 8.36 -4.27 -26.95
CA ALA A 28 7.03 -3.71 -26.70
C ALA A 28 5.96 -4.79 -26.39
N ALA A 29 6.23 -6.07 -26.68
CA ALA A 29 5.32 -7.18 -26.39
C ALA A 29 5.40 -7.67 -24.94
N PHE A 30 6.38 -7.23 -24.14
CA PHE A 30 6.40 -7.44 -22.69
C PHE A 30 5.32 -6.66 -21.93
N GLY A 31 4.46 -5.92 -22.64
CA GLY A 31 3.27 -5.26 -22.12
C GLY A 31 1.96 -6.01 -22.38
N GLN A 32 1.98 -7.28 -22.83
CA GLN A 32 0.77 -8.10 -22.72
C GLN A 32 0.62 -8.51 -21.26
N GLU A 33 -0.34 -7.90 -20.56
CA GLU A 33 -0.91 -8.46 -19.33
C GLU A 33 -1.18 -9.94 -19.62
N SER A 34 -0.40 -10.82 -19.01
CA SER A 34 -0.69 -12.24 -19.09
C SER A 34 -2.02 -12.44 -18.37
N ASP A 35 -3.06 -12.82 -19.10
CA ASP A 35 -4.33 -13.24 -18.48
C ASP A 35 -4.02 -14.22 -17.36
N CYS A 36 -4.41 -13.87 -16.14
CA CYS A 36 -4.06 -14.65 -14.97
C CYS A 36 -4.71 -16.03 -15.07
N SER A 37 -3.88 -17.06 -15.16
CA SER A 37 -4.31 -18.45 -15.44
C SER A 37 -4.97 -19.15 -14.24
N TYR A 38 -5.37 -18.42 -13.20
CA TYR A 38 -6.03 -19.03 -12.04
C TYR A 38 -7.54 -19.14 -12.27
N ASP A 39 -8.18 -20.10 -11.61
CA ASP A 39 -9.65 -20.24 -11.63
C ASP A 39 -10.27 -19.26 -10.63
N PRO A 40 -11.00 -18.22 -11.07
CA PRO A 40 -11.60 -17.25 -10.16
C PRO A 40 -12.66 -17.85 -9.23
N GLY A 41 -13.24 -19.01 -9.59
CA GLY A 41 -14.22 -19.71 -8.78
C GLY A 41 -13.59 -20.55 -7.65
N ASN A 42 -12.29 -20.82 -7.71
CA ASN A 42 -11.57 -21.62 -6.72
C ASN A 42 -10.12 -21.15 -6.58
N PRO A 43 -9.89 -19.93 -6.07
CA PRO A 43 -8.54 -19.40 -5.86
C PRO A 43 -7.84 -20.17 -4.74
N THR A 44 -6.54 -20.43 -4.88
CA THR A 44 -5.78 -21.23 -3.91
C THR A 44 -4.46 -20.57 -3.54
N LEU A 45 -4.06 -20.74 -2.28
CA LEU A 45 -2.81 -20.16 -1.77
C LEU A 45 -1.58 -20.73 -2.51
N ASP A 46 -1.62 -22.00 -2.89
CA ASP A 46 -0.55 -22.66 -3.64
C ASP A 46 -0.40 -22.10 -5.06
N SER A 47 -1.50 -21.80 -5.74
CA SER A 47 -1.47 -21.17 -7.08
C SER A 47 -0.94 -19.74 -6.98
N ALA A 48 -1.44 -18.95 -6.02
CA ALA A 48 -0.95 -17.60 -5.79
C ALA A 48 0.55 -17.58 -5.48
N ARG A 49 1.04 -18.52 -4.65
CA ARG A 49 2.47 -18.68 -4.34
C ARG A 49 3.29 -19.04 -5.58
N LYS A 50 2.79 -19.93 -6.44
CA LYS A 50 3.46 -20.24 -7.72
C LYS A 50 3.53 -19.01 -8.62
N SER A 51 2.46 -18.22 -8.71
CA SER A 51 2.44 -16.96 -9.47
C SER A 51 3.45 -15.96 -8.92
N PHE A 52 3.55 -15.81 -7.60
CA PHE A 52 4.56 -14.97 -6.95
C PHE A 52 5.99 -15.43 -7.27
N LEU A 53 6.27 -16.73 -7.15
CA LEU A 53 7.59 -17.31 -7.45
C LEU A 53 7.95 -17.21 -8.95
N ALA A 54 6.95 -17.20 -9.82
CA ALA A 54 7.10 -16.94 -11.25
C ALA A 54 7.25 -15.45 -11.59
N LEU A 55 7.36 -14.58 -10.58
CA LEU A 55 7.46 -13.11 -10.71
C LEU A 55 6.21 -12.47 -11.33
N ASN A 56 5.09 -13.18 -11.34
CA ASN A 56 3.80 -12.68 -11.80
C ASN A 56 3.01 -12.07 -10.64
N TYR A 57 3.48 -10.93 -10.15
CA TYR A 57 2.94 -10.27 -8.96
C TYR A 57 1.50 -9.78 -9.13
N ILE A 58 1.09 -9.45 -10.36
CA ILE A 58 -0.28 -9.00 -10.65
C ILE A 58 -1.24 -10.16 -10.41
N CYS A 59 -0.98 -11.32 -11.01
CA CYS A 59 -1.83 -12.50 -10.84
C CYS A 59 -1.82 -13.03 -9.41
N ALA A 60 -0.66 -13.00 -8.73
CA ALA A 60 -0.59 -13.36 -7.32
C ALA A 60 -1.47 -12.43 -6.47
N GLU A 61 -1.42 -11.11 -6.69
CA GLU A 61 -2.27 -10.15 -5.97
C GLU A 61 -3.76 -10.36 -6.24
N GLU A 62 -4.16 -10.54 -7.49
CA GLU A 62 -5.56 -10.75 -7.86
C GLU A 62 -6.13 -12.04 -7.25
N GLU A 63 -5.37 -13.14 -7.32
CA GLU A 63 -5.79 -14.42 -6.74
C GLU A 63 -5.89 -14.33 -5.21
N LEU A 64 -4.94 -13.69 -4.53
CA LEU A 64 -4.99 -13.50 -3.07
C LEU A 64 -6.15 -12.60 -2.64
N ASN A 65 -6.44 -11.54 -3.40
CA ASN A 65 -7.60 -10.70 -3.13
C ASN A 65 -8.92 -11.47 -3.37
N ALA A 66 -8.97 -12.32 -4.40
CA ALA A 66 -10.11 -13.21 -4.63
C ALA A 66 -10.27 -14.22 -3.49
N MET A 67 -9.17 -14.75 -2.94
CA MET A 67 -9.21 -15.55 -1.71
C MET A 67 -9.81 -14.73 -0.57
N LEU A 68 -9.27 -13.55 -0.24
CA LEU A 68 -9.77 -12.72 0.88
C LEU A 68 -11.25 -12.34 0.78
N ALA A 69 -11.84 -12.37 -0.42
CA ALA A 69 -13.26 -12.16 -0.65
C ALA A 69 -14.14 -13.36 -0.27
N LEU A 70 -13.56 -14.55 -0.06
CA LEU A 70 -14.27 -15.74 0.41
C LEU A 70 -14.52 -15.66 1.91
N ASP A 71 -15.79 -15.75 2.31
CA ASP A 71 -16.21 -15.77 3.72
C ASP A 71 -15.86 -17.09 4.44
N THR A 72 -15.42 -18.11 3.70
CA THR A 72 -15.16 -19.47 4.21
C THR A 72 -13.72 -19.70 4.67
N LEU A 73 -12.85 -18.70 4.56
CA LEU A 73 -11.43 -18.83 4.90
C LEU A 73 -11.22 -19.04 6.40
N GLY A 74 -10.45 -20.07 6.75
CA GLY A 74 -10.00 -20.28 8.12
C GLY A 74 -9.08 -19.15 8.58
N ILE A 75 -9.08 -18.85 9.89
CA ILE A 75 -8.26 -17.77 10.48
C ILE A 75 -6.77 -17.87 10.13
N ARG A 76 -6.23 -19.10 10.10
CA ARG A 76 -4.83 -19.36 9.78
C ARG A 76 -4.53 -19.09 8.32
N GLU A 77 -5.40 -19.59 7.44
CA GLU A 77 -5.25 -19.43 5.99
C GLU A 77 -5.42 -17.95 5.59
N LYS A 78 -6.35 -17.23 6.24
CA LYS A 78 -6.49 -15.78 6.07
C LYS A 78 -5.20 -15.03 6.43
N ALA A 79 -4.54 -15.40 7.53
CA ALA A 79 -3.26 -14.84 7.89
C ALA A 79 -2.16 -15.19 6.88
N ASP A 80 -2.12 -16.43 6.39
CA ASP A 80 -1.18 -16.86 5.34
C ASP A 80 -1.38 -16.05 4.04
N VAL A 81 -2.63 -15.77 3.65
CA VAL A 81 -2.98 -14.94 2.49
C VAL A 81 -2.48 -13.50 2.66
N HIS A 82 -2.74 -12.87 3.81
CA HIS A 82 -2.25 -11.53 4.09
C HIS A 82 -0.72 -11.44 4.12
N VAL A 83 -0.03 -12.43 4.72
CA VAL A 83 1.45 -12.46 4.71
C VAL A 83 1.99 -12.61 3.29
N LEU A 84 1.41 -13.49 2.47
CA LEU A 84 1.83 -13.63 1.08
C LEU A 84 1.54 -12.36 0.27
N LEU A 85 0.44 -11.66 0.55
CA LEU A 85 0.13 -10.38 -0.09
C LEU A 85 1.14 -9.28 0.31
N ALA A 86 1.61 -9.30 1.57
CA ALA A 86 2.70 -8.45 2.02
C ALA A 86 4.00 -8.72 1.23
N GLU A 87 4.32 -9.99 0.96
CA GLU A 87 5.48 -10.35 0.12
C GLU A 87 5.33 -9.85 -1.32
N VAL A 88 4.13 -9.99 -1.90
CA VAL A 88 3.80 -9.47 -3.22
C VAL A 88 4.00 -7.96 -3.27
N TYR A 89 3.50 -7.21 -2.29
CA TYR A 89 3.71 -5.75 -2.25
C TYR A 89 5.16 -5.35 -2.05
N TYR A 90 5.91 -6.08 -1.23
CA TYR A 90 7.33 -5.82 -1.04
C TYR A 90 8.12 -5.97 -2.35
N ALA A 91 7.76 -6.96 -3.17
CA ALA A 91 8.41 -7.23 -4.45
C ALA A 91 7.90 -6.32 -5.59
N LYS A 92 6.60 -5.99 -5.62
CA LYS A 92 5.94 -5.21 -6.68
C LYS A 92 6.19 -3.70 -6.56
N VAL A 93 6.12 -3.15 -5.35
CA VAL A 93 6.14 -1.69 -5.13
C VAL A 93 7.57 -1.17 -5.14
N ARG A 94 7.85 -0.17 -6.00
CA ARG A 94 9.21 0.41 -6.12
C ARG A 94 9.48 1.54 -5.12
N ASN A 95 8.46 2.28 -4.74
CA ASN A 95 8.58 3.38 -3.79
C ASN A 95 8.69 2.84 -2.36
N ASN A 96 9.73 3.22 -1.61
CA ASN A 96 9.97 2.70 -0.26
C ASN A 96 8.89 3.10 0.76
N GLY A 97 8.32 4.31 0.66
CA GLY A 97 7.26 4.76 1.57
C GLY A 97 5.98 3.96 1.35
N GLU A 98 5.48 3.97 0.12
CA GLU A 98 4.27 3.22 -0.26
C GLU A 98 4.42 1.70 -0.01
N LYS A 99 5.61 1.16 -0.27
CA LYS A 99 5.93 -0.24 0.01
C LYS A 99 5.76 -0.53 1.49
N ARG A 100 6.37 0.27 2.36
CA ARG A 100 6.29 0.07 3.81
C ARG A 100 4.84 0.13 4.27
N ASP A 101 4.07 1.13 3.82
CA ASP A 101 2.68 1.30 4.23
C ASP A 101 1.82 0.10 3.85
N LYS A 102 1.90 -0.36 2.59
CA LYS A 102 1.15 -1.53 2.10
C LYS A 102 1.58 -2.83 2.78
N VAL A 103 2.88 -3.03 2.98
CA VAL A 103 3.40 -4.23 3.64
C VAL A 103 2.96 -4.28 5.11
N MET A 104 3.05 -3.14 5.81
CA MET A 104 2.61 -3.00 7.19
C MET A 104 1.12 -3.24 7.34
N GLU A 105 0.30 -2.67 6.45
CA GLU A 105 -1.15 -2.88 6.43
C GLU A 105 -1.49 -4.38 6.35
N GLN A 106 -0.83 -5.11 5.44
CA GLN A 106 -1.07 -6.54 5.30
C GLN A 106 -0.57 -7.35 6.49
N PHE A 107 0.57 -7.01 7.10
CA PHE A 107 1.01 -7.69 8.32
C PHE A 107 0.09 -7.45 9.50
N VAL A 108 -0.41 -6.22 9.69
CA VAL A 108 -1.38 -5.92 10.74
C VAL A 108 -2.63 -6.76 10.53
N ALA A 109 -3.18 -6.79 9.31
CA ALA A 109 -4.34 -7.63 8.99
C ALA A 109 -4.08 -9.13 9.23
N ALA A 110 -2.88 -9.61 8.91
CA ALA A 110 -2.47 -10.99 9.21
C ALA A 110 -2.50 -11.28 10.72
N PHE A 111 -1.85 -10.44 11.54
CA PHE A 111 -1.78 -10.66 12.99
C PHE A 111 -3.09 -10.39 13.72
N GLU A 112 -3.94 -9.51 13.19
CA GLU A 112 -5.32 -9.36 13.67
C GLU A 112 -6.15 -10.62 13.40
N SER A 113 -5.94 -11.27 12.25
CA SER A 113 -6.63 -12.53 11.93
C SER A 113 -6.08 -13.74 12.69
N TYR A 114 -4.75 -13.83 12.88
CA TYR A 114 -4.10 -14.88 13.66
C TYR A 114 -2.83 -14.37 14.35
N ARG A 115 -2.96 -13.98 15.63
CA ARG A 115 -1.89 -13.35 16.42
C ARG A 115 -0.63 -14.20 16.57
N GLU A 116 -0.80 -15.52 16.67
CA GLU A 116 0.30 -16.47 16.87
C GLU A 116 0.83 -17.04 15.56
N TRP A 117 0.64 -16.33 14.45
CA TRP A 117 1.11 -16.79 13.15
C TRP A 117 2.63 -17.06 13.14
N ARG A 118 3.01 -18.23 12.63
CA ARG A 118 4.40 -18.74 12.52
C ARG A 118 4.68 -19.41 11.17
N GLY A 119 3.98 -18.97 10.12
CA GLY A 119 4.14 -19.56 8.79
C GLY A 119 5.50 -19.25 8.17
N GLU A 120 5.79 -19.92 7.05
CA GLU A 120 7.02 -19.69 6.30
C GLU A 120 6.89 -18.48 5.37
N VAL A 121 7.94 -17.65 5.40
CA VAL A 121 8.09 -16.44 4.61
C VAL A 121 9.09 -16.69 3.49
N ASN A 122 8.75 -16.34 2.26
CA ASN A 122 9.64 -16.47 1.10
C ASN A 122 10.72 -15.37 1.09
N ILE A 123 10.39 -14.16 1.56
CA ILE A 123 11.32 -13.02 1.64
C ILE A 123 11.99 -12.95 3.02
N LYS A 124 13.31 -13.20 3.06
CA LYS A 124 14.10 -13.19 4.30
C LYS A 124 14.94 -11.92 4.50
N SER A 125 14.54 -10.81 3.88
CA SER A 125 15.29 -9.55 4.03
C SER A 125 15.17 -9.00 5.45
N PRO A 126 16.23 -8.39 6.01
CA PRO A 126 16.18 -7.78 7.35
C PRO A 126 15.09 -6.70 7.46
N GLU A 127 14.89 -5.93 6.40
CA GLU A 127 13.86 -4.88 6.32
C GLU A 127 12.44 -5.48 6.41
N PHE A 128 12.15 -6.52 5.62
CA PHE A 128 10.85 -7.19 5.65
C PHE A 128 10.54 -7.80 7.02
N MET A 129 11.54 -8.46 7.63
CA MET A 129 11.40 -9.03 8.97
C MET A 129 11.24 -7.95 10.05
N SER A 130 11.85 -6.78 9.88
CA SER A 130 11.65 -5.66 10.81
C SER A 130 10.22 -5.11 10.74
N MET A 131 9.66 -4.96 9.54
CA MET A 131 8.26 -4.55 9.36
C MET A 131 7.29 -5.56 9.98
N MET A 132 7.53 -6.86 9.79
CA MET A 132 6.72 -7.90 10.41
C MET A 132 6.73 -7.81 11.94
N LYS A 133 7.91 -7.60 12.55
CA LYS A 133 8.03 -7.42 14.00
C LYS A 133 7.34 -6.13 14.48
N GLU A 134 7.51 -5.04 13.75
CA GLU A 134 6.84 -3.77 14.04
C GLU A 134 5.31 -3.94 14.01
N ALA A 135 4.77 -4.61 12.99
CA ALA A 135 3.34 -4.90 12.88
C ALA A 135 2.84 -5.77 14.04
N GLN A 136 3.60 -6.80 14.44
CA GLN A 136 3.27 -7.62 15.60
C GLN A 136 3.21 -6.76 16.88
N THR A 137 4.19 -5.88 17.10
CA THR A 137 4.18 -4.98 18.27
C THR A 137 3.01 -4.00 18.26
N LEU A 138 2.61 -3.51 17.08
CA LEU A 138 1.45 -2.62 16.95
C LEU A 138 0.15 -3.33 17.34
N VAL A 139 -0.07 -4.55 16.84
CA VAL A 139 -1.25 -5.35 17.19
C VAL A 139 -1.23 -5.75 18.67
N ASP A 140 -0.08 -6.10 19.21
CA ASP A 140 0.07 -6.44 20.63
C ASP A 140 -0.22 -5.25 21.56
N THR A 141 0.21 -4.05 21.17
CA THR A 141 -0.05 -2.81 21.91
C THR A 141 -1.54 -2.46 21.87
N GLN A 142 -2.15 -2.49 20.69
CA GLN A 142 -3.59 -2.24 20.54
C GLN A 142 -4.45 -3.26 21.30
N ALA A 143 -4.04 -4.54 21.34
CA ALA A 143 -4.73 -5.56 22.13
C ALA A 143 -4.63 -5.29 23.63
N THR A 144 -3.50 -4.74 24.09
CA THR A 144 -3.28 -4.39 25.50
C THR A 144 -4.09 -3.16 25.89
N GLU A 145 -4.16 -2.15 25.03
CA GLU A 145 -4.98 -0.95 25.23
C GLU A 145 -6.48 -1.27 25.23
N LYS A 146 -6.98 -2.05 24.25
CA LYS A 146 -8.38 -2.51 24.24
C LYS A 146 -8.73 -3.26 25.51
N LYS A 147 -7.83 -4.12 25.99
CA LYS A 147 -8.01 -4.85 27.24
C LYS A 147 -8.01 -3.90 28.45
N ALA A 148 -7.15 -2.88 28.48
CA ALA A 148 -7.11 -1.90 29.56
C ALA A 148 -8.36 -1.01 29.60
N GLU A 149 -8.90 -0.64 28.44
CA GLU A 149 -10.14 0.13 28.32
C GLU A 149 -11.38 -0.69 28.72
N GLU A 150 -11.40 -2.00 28.42
CA GLU A 150 -12.46 -2.93 28.84
C GLU A 150 -12.35 -3.32 30.33
N THR A 151 -11.16 -3.20 30.95
CA THR A 151 -10.95 -3.48 32.38
C THR A 151 -10.90 -2.21 33.25
N ALA A 152 -11.17 -1.03 32.68
CA ALA A 152 -11.37 0.15 33.50
C ALA A 152 -12.61 -0.09 34.38
N PRO A 153 -12.50 -0.02 35.72
CA PRO A 153 -13.65 -0.24 36.57
C PRO A 153 -14.68 0.83 36.21
N ALA A 154 -15.88 0.37 35.83
CA ALA A 154 -17.07 1.17 36.01
C ALA A 154 -17.07 1.60 37.49
N VAL A 155 -16.65 2.84 37.75
CA VAL A 155 -16.89 3.50 39.01
C VAL A 155 -18.40 3.72 39.05
N THR A 156 -19.13 2.70 39.50
CA THR A 156 -20.48 2.85 40.00
C THR A 156 -20.37 3.61 41.32
N GLU A 157 -20.37 4.93 41.21
CA GLU A 157 -20.88 5.78 42.28
C GLU A 157 -22.38 5.49 42.42
N ASP A 158 -22.73 5.04 43.62
CA ASP A 158 -24.08 4.87 44.13
C ASP A 158 -24.80 6.22 44.19
N SER A 159 -25.84 6.40 43.38
CA SER A 159 -27.00 7.24 43.72
C SER A 159 -28.16 6.91 42.79
N GLY A 160 -29.27 6.49 43.39
CA GLY A 160 -30.39 5.87 42.70
C GLY A 160 -31.23 6.78 41.80
N GLN A 161 -32.19 6.11 41.13
CA GLN A 161 -33.32 6.54 40.30
C GLN A 161 -33.20 6.31 38.78
N PRO A 162 -34.35 6.01 38.12
CA PRO A 162 -34.53 4.77 37.38
C PRO A 162 -34.26 4.86 35.88
N VAL A 163 -33.89 3.70 35.35
CA VAL A 163 -33.96 3.22 33.96
C VAL A 163 -34.89 4.04 33.06
N VAL A 164 -34.29 4.80 32.15
CA VAL A 164 -34.87 5.11 30.84
C VAL A 164 -33.96 4.46 29.80
N THR A 165 -34.40 3.31 29.32
CA THR A 165 -33.81 2.60 28.18
C THR A 165 -33.94 3.50 26.96
N GLN A 166 -32.87 4.22 26.60
CA GLN A 166 -32.72 4.72 25.24
C GLN A 166 -32.20 3.55 24.41
N VAL A 167 -33.15 2.84 23.81
CA VAL A 167 -32.92 2.01 22.62
C VAL A 167 -32.39 2.96 21.56
N VAL A 168 -31.08 2.88 21.29
CA VAL A 168 -30.56 3.43 20.04
C VAL A 168 -30.99 2.45 18.97
N GLU A 169 -31.96 2.90 18.18
CA GLU A 169 -32.41 2.29 16.93
C GLU A 169 -31.19 1.88 16.08
N ASP A 170 -31.13 0.60 15.75
CA ASP A 170 -30.31 0.07 14.66
C ASP A 170 -30.76 0.74 13.36
N GLU A 171 -30.00 1.71 12.86
CA GLU A 171 -30.06 2.07 11.44
C GLU A 171 -29.24 1.06 10.63
N GLU A 172 -29.98 0.11 10.06
CA GLU A 172 -29.59 -0.70 8.91
C GLU A 172 -28.89 0.12 7.82
N GLY A 173 -27.83 -0.47 7.26
CA GLY A 173 -27.55 -0.30 5.82
C GLY A 173 -26.63 0.83 5.41
N LYS A 174 -25.34 0.74 5.77
CA LYS A 174 -24.18 0.93 4.85
C LYS A 174 -22.88 0.67 5.60
N LYS A 175 -22.20 -0.44 5.26
CA LYS A 175 -20.84 -0.73 5.72
C LYS A 175 -19.92 0.42 5.29
N LYS A 176 -19.57 1.33 6.21
CA LYS A 176 -18.54 2.34 5.96
C LYS A 176 -17.20 1.62 5.87
N PRO A 177 -16.39 1.83 4.82
CA PRO A 177 -15.08 1.22 4.71
C PRO A 177 -14.20 1.69 5.87
N TRP A 178 -13.45 0.75 6.45
CA TRP A 178 -12.64 0.92 7.65
C TRP A 178 -11.60 2.08 7.55
N TYR A 179 -11.29 2.52 6.33
CA TYR A 179 -10.41 3.66 6.03
C TYR A 179 -10.93 5.03 6.54
N THR A 180 -12.23 5.18 6.81
CA THR A 180 -12.77 6.47 7.31
C THR A 180 -12.45 6.79 8.77
N LYS A 181 -11.87 5.85 9.52
CA LYS A 181 -11.53 6.03 10.95
C LYS A 181 -10.12 6.59 11.20
N TRP A 182 -9.27 6.73 10.19
CA TRP A 182 -7.89 7.23 10.38
C TRP A 182 -7.83 8.71 10.81
N TRP A 183 -8.81 9.55 10.42
CA TRP A 183 -8.91 10.95 10.87
C TRP A 183 -9.36 11.11 12.32
N ALA A 184 -10.04 10.11 12.90
CA ALA A 184 -10.45 10.16 14.31
C ALA A 184 -9.25 10.04 15.25
N ILE A 185 -8.15 9.42 14.79
CA ILE A 185 -6.89 9.32 15.54
C ILE A 185 -6.13 10.67 15.52
N ALA A 186 -6.33 11.50 14.49
CA ALA A 186 -5.73 12.84 14.42
C ALA A 186 -6.40 13.87 15.36
N LEU A 187 -7.67 13.66 15.75
CA LEU A 187 -8.36 14.52 16.73
C LEU A 187 -8.07 14.12 18.19
N GLY A 188 -7.58 12.91 18.44
CA GLY A 188 -7.34 12.38 19.79
C GLY A 188 -6.02 12.84 20.45
N VAL A 189 -5.05 13.32 19.67
CA VAL A 189 -3.72 13.75 20.19
C VAL A 189 -3.69 15.25 20.57
N GLY A 190 -4.81 15.96 20.41
CA GLY A 190 -4.87 17.43 20.51
C GLY A 190 -5.65 18.02 21.69
N VAL A 191 -6.08 17.25 22.69
CA VAL A 191 -6.91 17.80 23.80
C VAL A 191 -6.40 17.40 25.19
N VAL A 192 -5.14 17.72 25.48
CA VAL A 192 -4.70 18.02 26.86
C VAL A 192 -3.72 19.20 26.81
N ALA A 193 -4.22 20.39 26.48
CA ALA A 193 -3.58 21.65 26.87
C ALA A 193 -4.57 22.83 26.73
N GLY A 194 -5.00 23.37 27.87
CA GLY A 194 -5.26 24.80 28.00
C GLY A 194 -6.63 25.30 27.53
N ALA A 195 -7.58 25.36 28.48
CA ALA A 195 -8.63 26.35 28.44
C ALA A 195 -8.03 27.76 28.52
N VAL A 196 -8.16 28.55 27.44
CA VAL A 196 -8.33 30.01 27.53
C VAL A 196 -9.42 30.41 26.55
N ALA A 197 -10.42 31.08 27.13
CA ALA A 197 -11.63 31.56 26.50
C ALA A 197 -11.43 32.80 25.60
N LEU A 198 -12.55 33.23 25.00
CA LEU A 198 -12.91 34.52 24.35
C LEU A 198 -12.96 34.40 22.82
N ALA A 199 -14.13 34.28 22.18
CA ALA A 199 -15.27 35.22 22.05
C ALA A 199 -15.27 35.89 20.65
N GLY A 200 -16.46 35.95 20.04
CA GLY A 200 -16.77 36.69 18.80
C GLY A 200 -16.60 35.84 17.54
N GLY A 201 -17.65 35.48 16.80
CA GLY A 201 -18.34 36.36 15.84
C GLY A 201 -17.61 36.25 14.49
N GLY A 202 -18.19 35.85 13.35
CA GLY A 202 -19.52 36.11 12.79
C GLY A 202 -19.31 36.80 11.42
N GLY A 203 -19.74 36.17 10.31
CA GLY A 203 -19.78 36.74 8.96
C GLY A 203 -18.41 36.97 8.29
N ASP A 204 -18.25 37.24 7.01
CA ASP A 204 -19.07 37.25 5.79
C ASP A 204 -18.07 37.59 4.65
N ASP A 205 -18.37 37.13 3.42
CA ASP A 205 -17.94 37.66 2.11
C ASP A 205 -16.48 37.96 1.69
N GLY A 206 -16.21 37.57 0.43
CA GLY A 206 -15.26 38.21 -0.51
C GLY A 206 -13.80 37.80 -0.36
N GLY A 207 -13.06 37.38 -1.39
CA GLY A 207 -13.04 37.87 -2.77
C GLY A 207 -11.63 38.38 -3.09
N ASN A 208 -11.07 37.92 -4.21
CA ASN A 208 -9.82 38.38 -4.85
C ASN A 208 -8.50 37.95 -4.17
N GLY A 209 -7.50 37.36 -4.82
CA GLY A 209 -7.21 37.06 -6.22
C GLY A 209 -5.72 36.67 -6.31
N GLY A 210 -5.27 36.26 -7.49
CA GLY A 210 -3.84 36.22 -7.81
C GLY A 210 -3.26 34.85 -8.17
N SER A 211 -3.39 34.54 -9.46
CA SER A 211 -2.48 33.74 -10.29
C SER A 211 -1.12 33.38 -9.66
N THR A 212 -0.83 32.10 -9.47
CA THR A 212 0.53 31.57 -9.46
C THR A 212 0.61 30.31 -10.34
N ALA A 213 1.35 30.46 -11.43
CA ALA A 213 1.62 29.45 -12.43
C ALA A 213 2.53 28.32 -11.89
N LEU A 214 2.35 27.09 -12.39
CA LEU A 214 3.39 26.07 -12.47
C LEU A 214 4.03 26.12 -13.87
N PRO A 215 5.20 25.52 -14.11
CA PRO A 215 6.40 25.39 -13.26
C PRO A 215 7.66 25.89 -14.01
N ASP A 216 8.73 26.25 -13.31
CA ASP A 216 10.03 26.52 -13.93
C ASP A 216 11.07 25.48 -13.48
N PHE A 217 11.78 24.89 -14.42
CA PHE A 217 12.83 23.87 -14.25
C PHE A 217 14.08 24.33 -15.03
N PRO A 218 15.28 23.89 -14.63
CA PRO A 218 16.30 24.72 -13.99
C PRO A 218 17.42 25.19 -14.94
N ASP A 219 18.13 26.24 -14.53
CA ASP A 219 19.39 26.63 -15.17
C ASP A 219 20.56 25.69 -14.78
N PRO A 220 21.46 25.36 -15.73
CA PRO A 220 22.56 24.41 -15.55
C PRO A 220 23.70 24.94 -14.66
N PRO A 221 24.52 24.06 -14.06
CA PRO A 221 25.63 24.47 -13.19
C PRO A 221 26.78 25.11 -13.99
N PRO A 222 27.34 26.26 -13.57
CA PRO A 222 28.58 26.79 -14.14
C PRO A 222 29.83 26.00 -13.69
N ALA A 223 30.82 26.00 -14.59
CA ALA A 223 31.91 25.05 -14.72
C ALA A 223 32.96 24.98 -13.59
N ALA A 224 33.56 23.79 -13.50
CA ALA A 224 34.71 23.43 -12.68
C ALA A 224 35.84 24.46 -12.73
N LYS A 225 36.19 25.00 -11.56
CA LYS A 225 37.47 25.61 -11.25
C LYS A 225 37.79 25.20 -9.83
N ASP A 226 38.69 24.23 -9.69
CA ASP A 226 39.81 24.34 -8.76
C ASP A 226 40.79 23.23 -9.11
N ALA A 227 41.70 23.64 -9.98
CA ALA A 227 42.97 22.97 -10.17
C ALA A 227 43.70 22.89 -8.82
N LEU A 228 44.34 21.74 -8.61
CA LEU A 228 45.42 21.53 -7.65
C LEU A 228 46.34 22.75 -7.53
N PRO A 229 46.88 22.97 -6.33
CA PRO A 229 48.34 22.96 -6.29
C PRO A 229 48.91 22.23 -5.07
N GLY A 230 49.94 21.42 -5.33
CA GLY A 230 51.22 21.67 -4.67
C GLY A 230 51.78 20.61 -3.72
N LYS A 231 52.78 19.90 -4.27
CA LYS A 231 53.98 19.31 -3.64
C LYS A 231 53.84 18.04 -2.82
#